data_AF-A0A7Z9KTB6-F1
#
_entry.id   AF-A0A7Z9KTB6-F1
#
_cell.length_a   1.000
_cell.length_b   1.000
_cell.length_c   1.000
_cell.angle_alpha   90.00
_cell.angle_beta   90.00
_cell.angle_gamma   90.00
#
_symmetry.space_group_name_H-M   'P 1'
#
loop_
_entity.id
_entity.type
_entity.pdbx_description
1 polymer ?
#
loop_
_entity_poly.entity_id
_entity_poly.type
_entity_poly.pdbx_seq_one_letter_code
_entity_poly.pdbx_strand_id
1 'polypeptide(L)'
;MRLAFEGGRFEEALMQLDKVDAEKRKLPYLFERALTAHYANHFEESNQIFEQAEILAEDLYTKSISREALSLLTSDNIRPYSGTRYERFLVHYYRVLNYVYLNLLDDALVECRRARRLLQHYVDEDPTYNFAGSAFLAYLSGILYEWTGDWNDAYISYRWAEAGYQRYEKHLGISLPTDIGYALVRLARWLGFNQEAERYAQLYGEPPQYPSGSGELILIHESGFVPSKTEEELFFPIFKTDPFIHQEEENEEEVWDFADTVVHRQNFEYDDAELEYLMRVAIPVCTSNRPRLMGFEMEVKFSGETDLQSKLGENLSRRLEVGNFQALSVSVEDVEGAVLSTFDSEQRVILLRTVVRA
;
A
#
# COMPACT_ATOMS: atom_id res chain seq x y z
N MET A 1 13.65 4.11 -17.40
CA MET A 1 13.60 4.38 -15.95
C MET A 1 13.45 3.06 -15.20
N ARG A 2 12.35 2.34 -15.41
CA ARG A 2 12.05 1.04 -14.77
C ARG A 2 13.21 0.01 -14.82
N LEU A 3 13.81 -0.23 -16.00
CA LEU A 3 14.96 -1.14 -16.14
C LEU A 3 16.22 -0.72 -15.36
N ALA A 4 16.39 0.59 -15.11
CA ALA A 4 17.49 1.10 -14.31
C ALA A 4 17.22 0.84 -12.82
N PHE A 5 15.99 1.14 -12.38
CA PHE A 5 15.52 0.86 -11.02
C PHE A 5 15.59 -0.63 -10.67
N GLU A 6 15.03 -1.50 -11.52
CA GLU A 6 15.07 -2.97 -11.37
C GLU A 6 16.50 -3.51 -11.29
N GLY A 7 17.45 -2.84 -11.96
CA GLY A 7 18.86 -3.19 -11.93
C GLY A 7 19.67 -2.55 -10.80
N GLY A 8 19.02 -1.90 -9.82
CA GLY A 8 19.67 -1.22 -8.70
C GLY A 8 20.44 0.05 -9.10
N ARG A 9 20.25 0.57 -10.31
CA ARG A 9 20.89 1.80 -10.82
C ARG A 9 20.00 3.00 -10.53
N PHE A 10 19.81 3.29 -9.25
CA PHE A 10 18.85 4.31 -8.79
C PHE A 10 19.22 5.74 -9.24
N GLU A 11 20.51 6.07 -9.25
CA GLU A 11 20.99 7.35 -9.78
C GLU A 11 20.67 7.54 -11.26
N GLU A 12 20.85 6.48 -12.06
CA GLU A 12 20.48 6.50 -13.47
C GLU A 12 18.96 6.66 -13.65
N ALA A 13 18.17 6.00 -12.78
CA ALA A 13 16.72 6.15 -12.77
C ALA A 13 16.29 7.59 -12.45
N LEU A 14 16.91 8.25 -11.47
CA LEU A 14 16.68 9.67 -11.14
C LEU A 14 17.00 10.58 -12.33
N MET A 15 18.17 10.41 -12.96
CA MET A 15 18.56 11.20 -14.14
C MET A 15 17.58 11.04 -15.30
N GLN A 16 16.97 9.87 -15.45
CA GLN A 16 15.95 9.63 -16.47
C GLN A 16 14.61 10.28 -16.11
N LEU A 17 14.24 10.33 -14.82
CA LEU A 17 13.04 11.03 -14.34
C LEU A 17 13.17 12.55 -14.49
N ASP A 18 14.35 13.13 -14.30
CA ASP A 18 14.54 14.58 -14.41
C ASP A 18 14.35 15.10 -15.85
N LYS A 19 14.45 14.21 -16.85
CA LYS A 19 14.17 14.51 -18.27
C LYS A 19 12.67 14.61 -18.59
N VAL A 20 11.79 14.27 -17.65
CA VAL A 20 10.34 14.38 -17.84
C VAL A 20 9.92 15.85 -17.80
N ASP A 21 9.14 16.26 -18.81
CA ASP A 21 8.60 17.62 -18.96
C ASP A 21 7.90 18.09 -17.68
N ALA A 22 8.12 19.36 -17.30
CA ALA A 22 7.54 19.94 -16.08
C ALA A 22 5.99 19.86 -16.05
N GLU A 23 5.33 19.97 -17.20
CA GLU A 23 3.86 19.86 -17.33
C GLU A 23 3.33 18.44 -17.05
N LYS A 24 4.19 17.42 -17.11
CA LYS A 24 3.86 16.01 -16.85
C LYS A 24 4.19 15.58 -15.42
N ARG A 25 4.79 16.44 -14.60
CA ARG A 25 5.16 16.18 -13.19
C ARG A 25 3.93 16.26 -12.27
N LYS A 26 2.99 15.34 -12.50
CA LYS A 26 1.78 15.15 -11.69
C LYS A 26 2.09 14.26 -10.47
N LEU A 27 1.09 14.00 -9.63
CA LEU A 27 1.27 13.21 -8.41
C LEU A 27 2.01 11.87 -8.61
N PRO A 28 1.74 11.02 -9.63
CA PRO A 28 2.48 9.78 -9.84
C PRO A 28 3.99 10.00 -10.04
N TYR A 29 4.37 11.08 -10.74
CA TYR A 29 5.77 11.43 -10.92
C TYR A 29 6.45 11.78 -9.58
N LEU A 30 5.76 12.49 -8.69
CA LEU A 30 6.30 12.83 -7.37
C LEU A 30 6.52 11.57 -6.54
N PHE A 31 5.58 10.62 -6.54
CA PHE A 31 5.75 9.33 -5.87
C PHE A 31 6.94 8.54 -6.42
N GLU A 32 7.03 8.39 -7.75
CA GLU A 32 8.14 7.66 -8.39
C GLU A 32 9.50 8.32 -8.11
N ARG A 33 9.58 9.66 -8.19
CA ARG A 33 10.82 10.39 -7.93
C ARG A 33 11.24 10.31 -6.47
N ALA A 34 10.31 10.48 -5.54
CA ALA A 34 10.60 10.38 -4.11
C ALA A 34 11.06 8.97 -3.71
N LEU A 35 10.41 7.93 -4.24
CA LEU A 35 10.80 6.54 -4.02
C LEU A 35 12.16 6.23 -4.63
N THR A 36 12.43 6.70 -5.85
CA THR A 36 13.74 6.51 -6.48
C THR A 36 14.84 7.23 -5.70
N ALA A 37 14.56 8.42 -5.16
CA ALA A 37 15.48 9.16 -4.29
C ALA A 37 15.75 8.40 -2.98
N HIS A 38 14.73 7.77 -2.37
CA HIS A 38 14.90 6.91 -1.20
C HIS A 38 15.91 5.79 -1.48
N TYR A 39 15.71 5.02 -2.55
CA TYR A 39 16.63 3.93 -2.89
C TYR A 39 18.01 4.39 -3.38
N ALA A 40 18.12 5.63 -3.88
CA ALA A 40 19.40 6.28 -4.15
C ALA A 40 20.13 6.78 -2.88
N ASN A 41 19.54 6.60 -1.69
CA ASN A 41 20.01 7.15 -0.40
C ASN A 41 19.97 8.70 -0.33
N HIS A 42 19.16 9.34 -1.16
CA HIS A 42 18.91 10.78 -1.10
C HIS A 42 17.70 11.04 -0.19
N PHE A 43 17.84 10.71 1.09
CA PHE A 43 16.74 10.67 2.04
C PHE A 43 16.10 12.04 2.31
N GLU A 44 16.89 13.11 2.43
CA GLU A 44 16.37 14.47 2.61
C GLU A 44 15.58 14.93 1.38
N GLU A 45 16.12 14.68 0.18
CA GLU A 45 15.44 14.99 -1.07
C GLU A 45 14.15 14.19 -1.19
N SER A 46 14.19 12.88 -0.91
CA SER A 46 13.03 12.00 -0.88
C SER A 46 11.94 12.55 0.03
N ASN A 47 12.28 12.96 1.26
CA ASN A 47 11.34 13.57 2.20
C ASN A 47 10.72 14.87 1.65
N GLN A 48 11.51 15.74 1.02
CA GLN A 48 11.00 16.99 0.43
C GLN A 48 10.01 16.73 -0.72
N ILE A 49 10.29 15.74 -1.58
CA ILE A 49 9.40 15.39 -2.68
C ILE A 49 8.13 14.72 -2.15
N PHE A 50 8.25 13.83 -1.15
CA PHE A 50 7.09 13.19 -0.54
C PHE A 50 6.16 14.20 0.15
N GLU A 51 6.70 15.22 0.82
CA GLU A 51 5.87 16.31 1.37
C GLU A 51 5.13 17.07 0.25
N GLN A 52 5.79 17.36 -0.87
CA GLN A 52 5.12 17.98 -2.03
C GLN A 52 4.03 17.07 -2.60
N ALA A 53 4.27 15.76 -2.65
CA ALA A 53 3.31 14.77 -3.10
C ALA A 53 2.08 14.72 -2.18
N GLU A 54 2.29 14.75 -0.86
CA GLU A 54 1.22 14.75 0.13
C GLU A 54 0.32 15.99 0.02
N ILE A 55 0.92 17.19 -0.08
CA ILE A 55 0.18 18.46 -0.27
C ILE A 55 -0.65 18.41 -1.56
N LEU A 56 -0.06 17.94 -2.66
CA LEU A 56 -0.77 17.83 -3.93
C LEU A 56 -1.88 16.77 -3.86
N ALA A 57 -1.63 15.62 -3.23
CA ALA A 57 -2.62 14.56 -3.05
C ALA A 57 -3.83 15.06 -2.25
N GLU A 58 -3.60 15.84 -1.18
CA GLU A 58 -4.67 16.43 -0.38
C GLU A 58 -5.52 17.43 -1.19
N ASP A 59 -4.89 18.37 -1.91
CA ASP A 59 -5.61 19.32 -2.78
C ASP A 59 -6.46 18.61 -3.85
N LEU A 60 -5.90 17.58 -4.48
CA LEU A 60 -6.61 16.78 -5.47
C LEU A 60 -7.77 15.98 -4.86
N TYR A 61 -7.58 15.42 -3.66
CA TYR A 61 -8.59 14.66 -2.93
C TYR A 61 -9.78 15.54 -2.50
N THR A 62 -9.51 16.74 -1.96
CA THR A 62 -10.57 17.70 -1.61
C THR A 62 -11.36 18.16 -2.84
N LYS A 63 -10.67 18.36 -3.97
CA LYS A 63 -11.31 18.70 -5.25
C LYS A 63 -12.13 17.55 -5.84
N SER A 64 -11.72 16.29 -5.67
CA SER A 64 -12.51 15.15 -6.16
C SER A 64 -13.82 14.99 -5.40
N ILE A 65 -13.81 15.12 -4.07
CA ILE A 65 -15.02 15.06 -3.23
C ILE A 65 -16.00 16.18 -3.62
N SER A 66 -15.51 17.40 -3.81
CA SER A 66 -16.37 18.53 -4.20
C SER A 66 -16.93 18.43 -5.63
N ARG A 67 -16.28 17.68 -6.53
CA ARG A 67 -16.72 17.45 -7.92
C ARG A 67 -17.62 16.23 -8.11
N GLU A 68 -17.81 15.41 -7.09
CA GLU A 68 -18.59 14.17 -7.16
C GLU A 68 -20.05 14.41 -7.59
N ALA A 69 -20.62 15.60 -7.28
CA ALA A 69 -21.94 16.03 -7.73
C ALA A 69 -22.01 16.59 -9.18
N LEU A 70 -20.86 16.90 -9.80
CA LEU A 70 -20.78 17.54 -11.13
C LEU A 70 -20.25 16.62 -12.23
N SER A 71 -19.50 15.55 -11.88
CA SER A 71 -18.90 14.63 -12.86
C SER A 71 -19.89 13.66 -13.51
N LEU A 72 -21.08 13.47 -12.91
CA LEU A 72 -22.16 12.70 -13.53
C LEU A 72 -22.80 13.44 -14.72
N LEU A 73 -22.59 14.75 -14.83
CA LEU A 73 -23.28 15.62 -15.80
C LEU A 73 -22.44 15.99 -17.03
N THR A 74 -21.14 15.67 -17.06
CA THR A 74 -20.26 16.05 -18.18
C THR A 74 -19.22 14.98 -18.49
N SER A 75 -19.21 14.50 -19.75
CA SER A 75 -18.38 13.39 -20.24
C SER A 75 -16.86 13.65 -20.24
N ASP A 76 -16.38 14.87 -19.96
CA ASP A 76 -15.05 15.29 -20.42
C ASP A 76 -14.06 15.81 -19.36
N ASN A 77 -14.30 15.62 -18.06
CA ASN A 77 -13.25 15.89 -17.06
C ASN A 77 -12.71 14.59 -16.44
N ILE A 78 -11.60 14.09 -17.01
CA ILE A 78 -10.73 13.11 -16.34
C ILE A 78 -10.44 13.63 -14.94
N ARG A 79 -10.92 12.90 -13.92
CA ARG A 79 -10.64 13.20 -12.52
C ARG A 79 -9.11 13.28 -12.34
N PRO A 80 -8.56 14.37 -11.79
CA PRO A 80 -7.13 14.39 -11.49
C PRO A 80 -6.84 13.32 -10.44
N TYR A 81 -5.82 12.50 -10.69
CA TYR A 81 -5.43 11.40 -9.82
C TYR A 81 -4.91 11.92 -8.46
N SER A 82 -5.67 11.71 -7.39
CA SER A 82 -5.32 12.14 -6.03
C SER A 82 -4.42 11.17 -5.26
N GLY A 83 -3.99 10.07 -5.91
CA GLY A 83 -3.35 8.95 -5.23
C GLY A 83 -4.40 8.07 -4.54
N THR A 84 -4.17 6.77 -4.55
CA THR A 84 -5.02 5.87 -3.76
C THR A 84 -4.73 6.07 -2.27
N ARG A 85 -5.67 5.64 -1.41
CA ARG A 85 -5.46 5.68 0.05
C ARG A 85 -4.19 4.90 0.46
N TYR A 86 -3.89 3.78 -0.21
CA TYR A 86 -2.70 2.99 0.10
C TYR A 86 -1.39 3.67 -0.32
N GLU A 87 -1.34 4.33 -1.49
CA GLU A 87 -0.13 5.04 -1.94
C GLU A 87 0.20 6.18 -0.98
N ARG A 88 -0.82 6.96 -0.60
CA ARG A 88 -0.69 8.04 0.38
C ARG A 88 -0.22 7.51 1.74
N PHE A 89 -0.60 6.30 2.11
CA PHE A 89 -0.12 5.66 3.33
C PHE A 89 1.34 5.19 3.23
N LEU A 90 1.75 4.61 2.08
CA LEU A 90 3.14 4.19 1.83
C LEU A 90 4.12 5.36 1.84
N VAL A 91 3.69 6.58 1.51
CA VAL A 91 4.50 7.80 1.67
C VAL A 91 5.07 7.88 3.10
N HIS A 92 4.22 7.70 4.12
CA HIS A 92 4.67 7.78 5.50
C HIS A 92 5.67 6.67 5.86
N TYR A 93 5.48 5.46 5.34
CA TYR A 93 6.42 4.36 5.57
C TYR A 93 7.82 4.70 5.06
N TYR A 94 7.96 5.17 3.81
CA TYR A 94 9.27 5.55 3.28
C TYR A 94 9.87 6.76 4.00
N ARG A 95 9.04 7.74 4.39
CA ARG A 95 9.51 8.89 5.18
C ARG A 95 10.00 8.48 6.56
N VAL A 96 9.31 7.57 7.25
CA VAL A 96 9.79 6.99 8.53
C VAL A 96 11.17 6.37 8.35
N LEU A 97 11.35 5.54 7.31
CA LEU A 97 12.66 4.94 7.02
C LEU A 97 13.73 5.99 6.69
N ASN A 98 13.40 6.99 5.88
CA ASN A 98 14.30 8.12 5.59
C ASN A 98 14.78 8.79 6.88
N TYR A 99 13.87 9.14 7.79
CA TYR A 99 14.23 9.78 9.06
C TYR A 99 15.08 8.85 9.94
N VAL A 100 14.80 7.55 9.96
CA VAL A 100 15.65 6.56 10.65
C VAL A 100 17.07 6.54 10.06
N TYR A 101 17.21 6.50 8.73
CA TYR A 101 18.52 6.50 8.07
C TYR A 101 19.29 7.81 8.28
N LEU A 102 18.58 8.92 8.45
CA LEU A 102 19.16 10.23 8.79
C LEU A 102 19.47 10.39 10.28
N ASN A 103 19.20 9.37 11.10
CA ASN A 103 19.34 9.43 12.56
C ASN A 103 18.48 10.55 13.19
N LEU A 104 17.31 10.82 12.61
CA LEU A 104 16.32 11.79 13.03
C LEU A 104 15.11 11.07 13.65
N LEU A 105 15.34 10.38 14.76
CA LEU A 105 14.32 9.51 15.38
C LEU A 105 13.07 10.29 15.81
N ASP A 106 13.22 11.52 16.33
CA ASP A 106 12.07 12.34 16.74
C ASP A 106 11.16 12.68 15.54
N ASP A 107 11.75 12.99 14.38
CA ASP A 107 11.01 13.23 13.14
C ASP A 107 10.32 11.96 12.63
N ALA A 108 10.98 10.80 12.76
CA ALA A 108 10.35 9.51 12.46
C ALA A 108 9.09 9.27 13.32
N LEU A 109 9.14 9.60 14.61
CA LEU A 109 7.96 9.49 15.49
C LEU A 109 6.85 10.48 15.13
N VAL A 110 7.19 11.70 14.72
CA VAL A 110 6.21 12.66 14.18
C VAL A 110 5.51 12.07 12.95
N GLU A 111 6.28 11.44 12.06
CA GLU A 111 5.76 10.79 10.86
C GLU A 111 4.87 9.59 11.19
N CYS A 112 5.23 8.75 12.17
CA CYS A 112 4.37 7.68 12.70
C CYS A 112 3.00 8.24 13.16
N ARG A 113 2.99 9.38 13.86
CA ARG A 113 1.76 10.05 14.31
C ARG A 113 0.95 10.61 13.13
N ARG A 114 1.60 11.14 12.08
CA ARG A 114 0.92 11.58 10.84
C ARG A 114 0.24 10.39 10.16
N ALA A 115 0.94 9.29 9.98
CA ALA A 115 0.38 8.08 9.38
C ALA A 115 -0.83 7.56 10.16
N ARG A 116 -0.73 7.54 11.50
CA ARG A 116 -1.84 7.11 12.37
C ARG A 116 -3.08 7.99 12.21
N ARG A 117 -2.89 9.31 12.11
CA ARG A 117 -3.97 10.28 11.87
C ARG A 117 -4.60 10.10 10.50
N LEU A 118 -3.80 9.89 9.46
CA LEU A 118 -4.30 9.63 8.11
C LEU A 118 -5.15 8.35 8.08
N LEU A 119 -4.69 7.27 8.70
CA LEU A 119 -5.46 6.03 8.81
C LEU A 119 -6.78 6.25 9.57
N GLN A 120 -6.74 7.01 10.67
CA GLN A 120 -7.96 7.31 11.43
C GLN A 120 -8.98 8.06 10.56
N HIS A 121 -8.52 9.05 9.82
CA HIS A 121 -9.36 9.80 8.90
C HIS A 121 -10.04 8.89 7.86
N TYR A 122 -9.32 7.92 7.27
CA TYR A 122 -9.93 6.97 6.34
C TYR A 122 -10.94 6.02 6.99
N VAL A 123 -10.67 5.57 8.22
CA VAL A 123 -11.61 4.72 8.98
C VAL A 123 -12.86 5.53 9.39
N ASP A 124 -12.72 6.81 9.70
CA ASP A 124 -13.84 7.69 10.04
C ASP A 124 -14.72 7.97 8.82
N GLU A 125 -14.13 8.10 7.61
CA GLU A 125 -14.85 8.23 6.34
C GLU A 125 -15.51 6.92 5.90
N ASP A 126 -14.81 5.80 6.06
CA ASP A 126 -15.27 4.47 5.69
C ASP A 126 -14.89 3.46 6.79
N PRO A 127 -15.82 3.10 7.68
CA PRO A 127 -15.56 2.15 8.76
C PRO A 127 -15.17 0.74 8.29
N THR A 128 -15.40 0.42 7.02
CA THR A 128 -15.00 -0.85 6.40
C THR A 128 -13.60 -0.82 5.82
N TYR A 129 -12.97 0.36 5.77
CA TYR A 129 -11.61 0.54 5.27
C TYR A 129 -10.63 -0.29 6.09
N ASN A 130 -10.05 -1.29 5.44
CA ASN A 130 -9.08 -2.19 6.04
C ASN A 130 -7.84 -2.25 5.17
N PHE A 131 -6.94 -1.27 5.34
CA PHE A 131 -5.67 -1.30 4.63
C PHE A 131 -4.77 -2.37 5.21
N ALA A 132 -4.29 -3.22 4.31
CA ALA A 132 -3.48 -4.38 4.63
C ALA A 132 -2.02 -4.10 5.01
N GLY A 133 -1.58 -2.83 5.00
CA GLY A 133 -0.30 -2.41 5.59
C GLY A 133 -0.35 -1.51 6.81
N SER A 134 -1.55 -1.30 7.35
CA SER A 134 -1.70 -0.54 8.60
C SER A 134 -1.13 -1.29 9.81
N ALA A 135 -1.20 -2.63 9.83
CA ALA A 135 -0.66 -3.44 10.91
C ALA A 135 0.86 -3.43 10.93
N PHE A 136 1.50 -3.54 9.76
CA PHE A 136 2.95 -3.45 9.67
C PHE A 136 3.45 -2.06 10.06
N LEU A 137 2.81 -0.97 9.61
CA LEU A 137 3.25 0.37 10.03
C LEU A 137 3.04 0.62 11.52
N ALA A 138 1.97 0.07 12.12
CA ALA A 138 1.78 0.10 13.57
C ALA A 138 2.86 -0.71 14.30
N TYR A 139 3.28 -1.85 13.74
CA TYR A 139 4.38 -2.65 14.29
C TYR A 139 5.72 -1.89 14.23
N LEU A 140 6.05 -1.30 13.07
CA LEU A 140 7.23 -0.46 12.90
C LEU A 140 7.20 0.75 13.86
N SER A 141 6.03 1.38 14.03
CA SER A 141 5.87 2.49 14.98
C SER A 141 6.11 2.02 16.42
N GLY A 142 5.61 0.84 16.80
CA GLY A 142 5.86 0.24 18.11
C GLY A 142 7.34 0.04 18.40
N ILE A 143 8.07 -0.50 17.43
CA ILE A 143 9.54 -0.67 17.50
C ILE A 143 10.24 0.68 17.73
N LEU A 144 9.87 1.70 16.96
CA LEU A 144 10.50 3.02 17.05
C LEU A 144 10.21 3.72 18.39
N TYR A 145 8.97 3.65 18.88
CA TYR A 145 8.63 4.17 20.21
C TYR A 145 9.35 3.41 21.33
N GLU A 146 9.48 2.08 21.23
CA GLU A 146 10.24 1.29 22.21
C GLU A 146 11.73 1.68 22.19
N TRP A 147 12.29 1.90 21.00
CA TRP A 147 13.68 2.36 20.83
C TRP A 147 13.93 3.72 21.50
N THR A 148 13.00 4.67 21.39
CA THR A 148 13.15 5.99 22.04
C THR A 148 12.71 6.01 23.51
N GLY A 149 12.19 4.90 24.04
CA GLY A 149 11.71 4.78 25.41
C GLY A 149 10.32 5.39 25.66
N ASP A 150 9.51 5.58 24.61
CA ASP A 150 8.11 5.99 24.73
C ASP A 150 7.20 4.77 24.91
N TRP A 151 7.27 4.18 26.11
CA TRP A 151 6.68 2.87 26.41
C TRP A 151 5.16 2.81 26.22
N ASN A 152 4.46 3.92 26.47
CA ASN A 152 3.00 3.98 26.34
C ASN A 152 2.59 4.05 24.87
N ASP A 153 3.23 4.92 24.07
CA ASP A 153 2.96 4.99 22.63
C ASP A 153 3.39 3.70 21.91
N ALA A 154 4.48 3.05 22.37
CA ALA A 154 4.87 1.72 21.92
C ALA A 154 3.76 0.70 22.19
N TYR A 155 3.28 0.61 23.44
CA TYR A 155 2.23 -0.32 23.84
C TYR A 155 0.95 -0.14 23.01
N ILE A 156 0.53 1.11 22.79
CA ILE A 156 -0.64 1.43 21.96
C ILE A 156 -0.41 0.98 20.51
N SER A 157 0.78 1.23 19.96
CA SER A 157 1.12 0.85 18.58
C SER A 157 1.13 -0.66 18.38
N TYR A 158 1.71 -1.42 19.33
CA TYR A 158 1.67 -2.89 19.30
C TYR A 158 0.26 -3.45 19.41
N ARG A 159 -0.64 -2.82 20.17
CA ARG A 159 -2.06 -3.24 20.22
C ARG A 159 -2.78 -3.02 18.90
N TRP A 160 -2.47 -1.93 18.19
CA TRP A 160 -3.01 -1.69 16.86
C TRP A 160 -2.44 -2.69 15.85
N ALA A 161 -1.15 -3.02 15.94
CA ALA A 161 -0.55 -4.06 15.13
C ALA A 161 -1.22 -5.42 15.38
N GLU A 162 -1.39 -5.84 16.64
CA GLU A 162 -2.10 -7.07 17.03
C GLU A 162 -3.49 -7.14 16.37
N ALA A 163 -4.30 -6.09 16.56
CA ALA A 163 -5.65 -6.03 16.00
C ALA A 163 -5.66 -6.05 14.46
N GLY A 164 -4.66 -5.46 13.81
CA GLY A 164 -4.49 -5.46 12.36
C GLY A 164 -4.15 -6.86 11.83
N TYR A 165 -3.13 -7.51 12.39
CA TYR A 165 -2.71 -8.84 11.95
C TYR A 165 -3.77 -9.92 12.17
N GLN A 166 -4.56 -9.83 13.24
CA GLN A 166 -5.71 -10.73 13.46
C GLN A 166 -6.75 -10.64 12.33
N ARG A 167 -6.87 -9.48 11.66
CA ARG A 167 -7.73 -9.34 10.48
C ARG A 167 -7.07 -9.89 9.21
N TYR A 168 -5.75 -9.75 9.09
CA TYR A 168 -5.00 -10.17 7.90
C TYR A 168 -4.93 -11.68 7.75
N GLU A 169 -4.85 -12.43 8.85
CA GLU A 169 -4.74 -13.89 8.81
C GLU A 169 -5.85 -14.52 7.94
N LYS A 170 -7.08 -14.02 8.06
CA LYS A 170 -8.22 -14.52 7.29
C LYS A 170 -8.18 -14.17 5.80
N HIS A 171 -7.67 -12.98 5.46
CA HIS A 171 -7.81 -12.41 4.11
C HIS A 171 -6.54 -12.50 3.27
N LEU A 172 -5.37 -12.52 3.90
CA LEU A 172 -4.05 -12.48 3.25
C LEU A 172 -3.16 -13.67 3.65
N GLY A 173 -3.57 -14.47 4.64
CA GLY A 173 -2.74 -15.57 5.15
C GLY A 173 -1.48 -15.11 5.88
N ILE A 174 -1.41 -13.83 6.28
CA ILE A 174 -0.31 -13.29 7.08
C ILE A 174 -0.64 -13.50 8.56
N SER A 175 0.15 -14.35 9.23
CA SER A 175 0.02 -14.59 10.66
C SER A 175 0.60 -13.44 11.49
N LEU A 176 0.06 -13.26 12.70
CA LEU A 176 0.58 -12.30 13.67
C LEU A 176 2.05 -12.60 14.02
N PRO A 177 2.98 -11.64 13.85
CA PRO A 177 4.34 -11.77 14.33
C PRO A 177 4.39 -12.03 15.83
N THR A 178 5.06 -13.12 16.24
CA THR A 178 5.14 -13.52 17.65
C THR A 178 5.78 -12.45 18.55
N ASP A 179 6.71 -11.65 18.01
CA ASP A 179 7.33 -10.56 18.76
C ASP A 179 6.32 -9.48 19.21
N ILE A 180 5.25 -9.22 18.43
CA ILE A 180 4.18 -8.30 18.86
C ILE A 180 3.55 -8.78 20.16
N GLY A 181 3.25 -10.09 20.26
CA GLY A 181 2.71 -10.69 21.47
C GLY A 181 3.68 -10.57 22.65
N TYR A 182 4.96 -10.82 22.42
CA TYR A 182 6.00 -10.65 23.43
C TYR A 182 6.19 -9.21 23.88
N ALA A 183 6.21 -8.26 22.97
CA ALA A 183 6.28 -6.83 23.26
C ALA A 183 5.09 -6.39 24.12
N LEU A 184 3.87 -6.86 23.80
CA LEU A 184 2.68 -6.59 24.60
C LEU A 184 2.79 -7.12 26.03
N VAL A 185 3.34 -8.33 26.24
CA VAL A 185 3.60 -8.85 27.59
C VAL A 185 4.64 -7.98 28.32
N ARG A 186 5.77 -7.68 27.69
CA ARG A 186 6.87 -6.88 28.28
C ARG A 186 6.37 -5.50 28.69
N LEU A 187 5.71 -4.79 27.77
CA LEU A 187 5.25 -3.41 27.98
C LEU A 187 4.08 -3.35 28.96
N ALA A 188 3.13 -4.28 28.91
CA ALA A 188 2.04 -4.32 29.90
C ALA A 188 2.59 -4.49 31.33
N ARG A 189 3.59 -5.36 31.54
CA ARG A 189 4.27 -5.49 32.84
C ARG A 189 4.98 -4.21 33.24
N TRP A 190 5.73 -3.60 32.32
CA TRP A 190 6.45 -2.36 32.56
C TRP A 190 5.53 -1.20 32.97
N LEU A 191 4.36 -1.10 32.33
CA LEU A 191 3.35 -0.06 32.60
C LEU A 191 2.45 -0.38 33.80
N GLY A 192 2.57 -1.57 34.41
CA GLY A 192 1.75 -2.01 35.53
C GLY A 192 0.34 -2.50 35.16
N PHE A 193 0.09 -2.80 33.88
CA PHE A 193 -1.15 -3.39 33.37
C PHE A 193 -1.16 -4.91 33.59
N ASN A 194 -1.20 -5.33 34.86
CA ASN A 194 -0.98 -6.71 35.28
C ASN A 194 -2.00 -7.70 34.67
N GLN A 195 -3.27 -7.31 34.54
CA GLN A 195 -4.32 -8.17 33.97
C GLN A 195 -4.09 -8.39 32.48
N GLU A 196 -3.73 -7.34 31.75
CA GLU A 196 -3.39 -7.39 30.34
C GLU A 196 -2.13 -8.22 30.11
N ALA A 197 -1.10 -8.04 30.94
CA ALA A 197 0.13 -8.83 30.87
C ALA A 197 -0.13 -10.33 31.04
N GLU A 198 -0.95 -10.72 32.01
CA GLU A 198 -1.34 -12.13 32.22
C GLU A 198 -2.14 -12.67 31.03
N ARG A 199 -3.10 -11.88 30.51
CA ARG A 199 -3.87 -12.24 29.32
C ARG A 199 -2.97 -12.46 28.10
N TYR A 200 -2.06 -11.53 27.82
CA TYR A 200 -1.14 -11.66 26.68
C TYR A 200 -0.20 -12.85 26.85
N ALA A 201 0.30 -13.11 28.06
CA ALA A 201 1.16 -14.25 28.33
C ALA A 201 0.44 -15.59 28.12
N GLN A 202 -0.87 -15.67 28.44
CA GLN A 202 -1.68 -16.84 28.13
C GLN A 202 -1.91 -17.04 26.62
N LEU A 203 -2.05 -15.95 25.86
CA LEU A 203 -2.31 -16.00 24.42
C LEU A 203 -1.06 -16.27 23.59
N TYR A 204 0.05 -15.61 23.94
CA TYR A 204 1.26 -15.56 23.11
C TYR A 204 2.47 -16.22 23.76
N GLY A 205 2.36 -16.61 25.03
CA GLY A 205 3.45 -17.16 25.82
C GLY A 205 4.31 -16.09 26.48
N GLU A 206 5.27 -16.56 27.28
CA GLU A 206 6.23 -15.69 27.96
C GLU A 206 7.30 -15.17 26.98
N PRO A 207 7.64 -13.86 27.03
CA PRO A 207 8.72 -13.33 26.22
C PRO A 207 10.05 -13.98 26.61
N PRO A 208 10.97 -14.19 25.64
CA PRO A 208 12.30 -14.71 25.94
C PRO A 208 13.07 -13.75 26.86
N GLN A 209 13.94 -14.33 27.70
CA GLN A 209 14.88 -13.56 28.50
C GLN A 209 16.14 -13.28 27.68
N TYR A 210 16.50 -12.00 27.57
CA TYR A 210 17.73 -11.57 26.91
C TYR A 210 18.82 -11.28 27.96
N PRO A 211 20.06 -11.78 27.79
CA PRO A 211 21.16 -11.45 28.68
C PRO A 211 21.43 -9.94 28.74
N SER A 212 21.93 -9.47 29.89
CA SER A 212 22.36 -8.07 30.00
C SER A 212 23.48 -7.76 29.00
N GLY A 213 23.40 -6.60 28.33
CA GLY A 213 24.33 -6.20 27.27
C GLY A 213 24.02 -6.80 25.89
N SER A 214 22.87 -7.46 25.72
CA SER A 214 22.35 -7.82 24.40
C SER A 214 21.81 -6.61 23.65
N GLY A 215 21.76 -6.71 22.32
CA GLY A 215 21.14 -5.74 21.43
C GLY A 215 20.34 -6.44 20.35
N GLU A 216 19.48 -5.70 19.68
CA GLU A 216 18.60 -6.20 18.64
C GLU A 216 18.99 -5.61 17.28
N LEU A 217 18.95 -6.45 16.24
CA LEU A 217 19.12 -6.03 14.84
C LEU A 217 17.85 -6.39 14.08
N ILE A 218 17.19 -5.38 13.52
CA ILE A 218 16.00 -5.54 12.70
C ILE A 218 16.39 -5.33 11.24
N LEU A 219 16.14 -6.35 10.42
CA LEU A 219 16.33 -6.27 8.97
C LEU A 219 14.98 -6.26 8.28
N ILE A 220 14.72 -5.22 7.50
CA ILE A 220 13.53 -5.11 6.65
C ILE A 220 13.97 -5.45 5.23
N HIS A 221 13.30 -6.41 4.61
CA HIS A 221 13.54 -6.81 3.23
C HIS A 221 12.28 -6.54 2.40
N GLU A 222 12.41 -5.66 1.43
CA GLU A 222 11.36 -5.35 0.46
C GLU A 222 11.60 -6.17 -0.82
N SER A 223 10.55 -6.75 -1.38
CA SER A 223 10.66 -7.59 -2.57
C SER A 223 9.53 -7.31 -3.55
N GLY A 224 9.91 -7.13 -4.82
CA GLY A 224 8.97 -6.99 -5.93
C GLY A 224 8.45 -5.57 -6.12
N PHE A 225 7.43 -5.47 -6.97
CA PHE A 225 6.77 -4.22 -7.32
C PHE A 225 5.26 -4.38 -7.14
N VAL A 226 4.58 -3.28 -6.84
CA VAL A 226 3.11 -3.24 -6.87
C VAL A 226 2.62 -3.59 -8.30
N PRO A 227 1.49 -4.31 -8.45
CA PRO A 227 0.90 -4.63 -9.74
C PRO A 227 0.80 -3.42 -10.67
N SER A 228 1.14 -3.61 -11.94
CA SER A 228 0.88 -2.59 -12.94
C SER A 228 -0.61 -2.55 -13.27
N LYS A 229 -1.18 -1.34 -13.28
CA LYS A 229 -2.48 -1.09 -13.89
C LYS A 229 -2.31 -1.01 -15.39
N THR A 230 -3.00 -1.87 -16.12
CA THR A 230 -3.16 -1.83 -17.57
C THR A 230 -4.59 -1.42 -17.90
N GLU A 231 -4.85 -1.07 -19.16
CA GLU A 231 -6.21 -0.89 -19.66
C GLU A 231 -6.68 -2.18 -20.35
N GLU A 232 -7.92 -2.57 -20.08
CA GLU A 232 -8.69 -3.47 -20.92
C GLU A 232 -9.73 -2.64 -21.67
N GLU A 233 -9.80 -2.84 -22.98
CA GLU A 233 -10.70 -2.10 -23.85
C GLU A 233 -11.94 -2.93 -24.16
N LEU A 234 -13.10 -2.41 -23.79
CA LEU A 234 -14.38 -2.92 -24.24
C LEU A 234 -14.91 -2.02 -25.36
N PHE A 235 -15.52 -2.62 -26.36
CA PHE A 235 -16.13 -1.90 -27.47
C PHE A 235 -17.61 -2.26 -27.55
N PHE A 236 -18.45 -1.23 -27.54
CA PHE A 236 -19.90 -1.37 -27.62
C PHE A 236 -20.44 -0.63 -28.84
N PRO A 237 -21.14 -1.32 -29.76
CA PRO A 237 -21.78 -0.66 -30.89
C PRO A 237 -23.02 0.11 -30.41
N ILE A 238 -23.07 1.40 -30.76
CA ILE A 238 -24.27 2.23 -30.63
C ILE A 238 -24.89 2.38 -32.02
N PHE A 239 -26.13 1.94 -32.13
CA PHE A 239 -26.86 1.88 -33.40
C PHE A 239 -27.74 3.11 -33.56
N LYS A 240 -27.96 3.57 -34.80
CA LYS A 240 -28.86 4.71 -35.10
C LYS A 240 -30.30 4.51 -34.62
N THR A 241 -30.71 3.26 -34.45
CA THR A 241 -32.02 2.89 -33.92
C THR A 241 -32.12 3.00 -32.41
N ASP A 242 -31.02 3.30 -31.71
CA ASP A 242 -31.02 3.41 -30.25
C ASP A 242 -31.82 4.65 -29.80
N PRO A 243 -32.70 4.51 -28.80
CA PRO A 243 -33.67 5.54 -28.43
C PRO A 243 -33.03 6.85 -27.93
N PHE A 244 -31.79 6.77 -27.42
CA PHE A 244 -31.07 7.88 -26.79
C PHE A 244 -30.38 8.86 -27.74
N ILE A 245 -30.32 8.61 -29.06
CA ILE A 245 -29.60 9.49 -30.00
C ILE A 245 -30.39 10.78 -30.32
N HIS A 246 -31.68 10.84 -29.99
CA HIS A 246 -32.60 11.90 -30.43
C HIS A 246 -33.42 12.57 -29.32
N GLN A 247 -33.12 12.35 -28.04
CA GLN A 247 -33.87 12.93 -26.93
C GLN A 247 -33.16 14.17 -26.35
N GLU A 248 -33.93 15.25 -26.11
CA GLU A 248 -33.43 16.53 -25.56
C GLU A 248 -33.50 16.61 -24.02
N GLU A 249 -34.25 15.72 -23.37
CA GLU A 249 -34.37 15.63 -21.90
C GLU A 249 -34.10 14.19 -21.44
N GLU A 250 -33.10 14.02 -20.59
CA GLU A 250 -32.64 12.72 -20.08
C GLU A 250 -33.37 12.33 -18.79
N ASN A 251 -33.94 11.12 -18.76
CA ASN A 251 -34.47 10.48 -17.55
C ASN A 251 -33.44 9.49 -17.01
N GLU A 252 -33.04 9.63 -15.75
CA GLU A 252 -32.02 8.78 -15.09
C GLU A 252 -32.34 7.28 -15.19
N GLU A 253 -33.61 6.90 -15.05
CA GLU A 253 -34.04 5.49 -15.11
C GLU A 253 -33.82 4.89 -16.51
N GLU A 254 -34.08 5.68 -17.56
CA GLU A 254 -33.90 5.28 -18.95
C GLU A 254 -32.41 5.13 -19.33
N VAL A 255 -31.53 5.94 -18.74
CA VAL A 255 -30.08 5.82 -18.91
C VAL A 255 -29.56 4.48 -18.37
N TRP A 256 -30.05 4.04 -17.21
CA TRP A 256 -29.64 2.78 -16.59
C TRP A 256 -30.15 1.57 -17.37
N ASP A 257 -31.40 1.60 -17.85
CA ASP A 257 -31.97 0.54 -18.70
C ASP A 257 -31.22 0.41 -20.04
N PHE A 258 -30.81 1.55 -20.63
CA PHE A 258 -30.00 1.55 -21.84
C PHE A 258 -28.58 1.02 -21.57
N ALA A 259 -27.95 1.40 -20.46
CA ALA A 259 -26.64 0.87 -20.08
C ALA A 259 -26.67 -0.67 -19.94
N ASP A 260 -27.73 -1.23 -19.34
CA ASP A 260 -27.90 -2.69 -19.25
C ASP A 260 -28.01 -3.33 -20.65
N THR A 261 -28.78 -2.70 -21.55
CA THR A 261 -28.88 -3.16 -22.95
C THR A 261 -27.53 -3.14 -23.66
N VAL A 262 -26.72 -2.09 -23.47
CA VAL A 262 -25.42 -1.91 -24.13
C VAL A 262 -24.39 -2.93 -23.63
N VAL A 263 -24.36 -3.22 -22.32
CA VAL A 263 -23.44 -4.22 -21.74
C VAL A 263 -23.65 -5.60 -22.36
N HIS A 264 -24.91 -5.97 -22.64
CA HIS A 264 -25.25 -7.24 -23.28
C HIS A 264 -24.88 -7.31 -24.78
N ARG A 265 -24.40 -6.23 -25.41
CA ARG A 265 -23.94 -6.23 -26.81
C ARG A 265 -22.52 -6.74 -26.98
N GLN A 266 -21.78 -6.90 -25.89
CA GLN A 266 -20.42 -7.41 -25.92
C GLN A 266 -20.41 -8.84 -26.50
N ASN A 267 -19.54 -9.10 -27.47
CA ASN A 267 -19.34 -10.42 -28.10
C ASN A 267 -20.55 -10.98 -28.90
N PHE A 268 -21.48 -10.14 -29.35
CA PHE A 268 -22.55 -10.54 -30.28
C PHE A 268 -22.17 -10.27 -31.75
N GLU A 269 -22.59 -11.16 -32.64
CA GLU A 269 -22.56 -10.96 -34.09
C GLU A 269 -23.85 -10.29 -34.56
N TYR A 270 -23.75 -9.35 -35.50
CA TYR A 270 -24.87 -8.61 -36.06
C TYR A 270 -24.88 -8.78 -37.57
N ASP A 271 -25.99 -9.27 -38.14
CA ASP A 271 -26.11 -9.56 -39.57
C ASP A 271 -26.24 -8.27 -40.43
N ASP A 272 -27.03 -7.29 -39.96
CA ASP A 272 -27.23 -5.98 -40.60
C ASP A 272 -27.50 -4.92 -39.51
N ALA A 273 -26.60 -3.94 -39.34
CA ALA A 273 -26.78 -2.86 -38.36
C ALA A 273 -26.16 -1.52 -38.81
N GLU A 274 -26.90 -0.42 -38.61
CA GLU A 274 -26.39 0.93 -38.86
C GLU A 274 -25.80 1.53 -37.57
N LEU A 275 -24.49 1.74 -37.57
CA LEU A 275 -23.76 2.34 -36.47
C LEU A 275 -23.92 3.87 -36.48
N GLU A 276 -24.23 4.45 -35.31
CA GLU A 276 -24.08 5.90 -35.08
C GLU A 276 -22.63 6.19 -34.64
N TYR A 277 -22.15 5.47 -33.62
CA TYR A 277 -20.75 5.48 -33.21
C TYR A 277 -20.32 4.19 -32.50
N LEU A 278 -19.01 3.96 -32.46
CA LEU A 278 -18.40 2.89 -31.68
C LEU A 278 -17.92 3.48 -30.35
N MET A 279 -18.55 3.04 -29.26
CA MET A 279 -18.15 3.41 -27.90
C MET A 279 -17.02 2.50 -27.46
N ARG A 280 -15.87 3.08 -27.10
CA ARG A 280 -14.79 2.39 -26.41
C ARG A 280 -14.88 2.70 -24.93
N VAL A 281 -14.64 1.69 -24.13
CA VAL A 281 -14.65 1.79 -22.69
C VAL A 281 -13.36 1.22 -22.19
N ALA A 282 -12.54 2.05 -21.56
CA ALA A 282 -11.29 1.61 -20.95
C ALA A 282 -11.55 1.33 -19.47
N ILE A 283 -11.39 0.07 -19.09
CA ILE A 283 -11.49 -0.36 -17.69
C ILE A 283 -10.07 -0.68 -17.21
N PRO A 284 -9.64 -0.13 -16.06
CA PRO A 284 -8.33 -0.48 -15.54
C PRO A 284 -8.34 -1.94 -15.09
N VAL A 285 -7.24 -2.65 -15.26
CA VAL A 285 -7.04 -4.02 -14.76
C VAL A 285 -5.68 -4.11 -14.09
N CYS A 286 -5.60 -4.75 -12.92
CA CYS A 286 -4.33 -5.01 -12.25
C CYS A 286 -3.74 -6.34 -12.73
N THR A 287 -2.50 -6.29 -13.21
CA THR A 287 -1.75 -7.50 -13.60
C THR A 287 -0.64 -7.77 -12.58
N SER A 288 -0.73 -8.92 -11.91
CA SER A 288 0.27 -9.40 -10.96
C SER A 288 1.25 -10.34 -11.65
N ASN A 289 2.55 -10.09 -11.47
CA ASN A 289 3.63 -10.99 -11.86
C ASN A 289 4.42 -11.46 -10.62
N ARG A 290 3.73 -11.60 -9.48
CA ARG A 290 4.35 -11.83 -8.18
C ARG A 290 5.26 -13.07 -8.20
N PRO A 291 6.56 -12.93 -7.92
CA PRO A 291 7.39 -14.10 -7.66
C PRO A 291 6.92 -14.76 -6.35
N ARG A 292 6.78 -16.08 -6.34
CA ARG A 292 6.54 -16.82 -5.09
C ARG A 292 7.81 -16.75 -4.23
N LEU A 293 7.75 -15.97 -3.15
CA LEU A 293 8.80 -15.97 -2.14
C LEU A 293 8.74 -17.31 -1.39
N MET A 294 9.77 -18.15 -1.57
CA MET A 294 9.83 -19.48 -0.94
C MET A 294 10.34 -19.43 0.50
N GLY A 295 10.94 -18.31 0.92
CA GLY A 295 11.50 -18.08 2.25
C GLY A 295 12.79 -17.26 2.19
N PHE A 296 13.31 -16.90 3.36
CA PHE A 296 14.62 -16.26 3.51
C PHE A 296 15.61 -17.26 4.13
N GLU A 297 16.83 -17.33 3.59
CA GLU A 297 17.96 -17.99 4.26
C GLU A 297 18.82 -16.90 4.91
N MET A 298 19.06 -17.01 6.21
CA MET A 298 19.87 -16.05 6.96
C MET A 298 21.10 -16.74 7.51
N GLU A 299 22.28 -16.20 7.20
CA GLU A 299 23.56 -16.71 7.67
C GLU A 299 24.20 -15.64 8.56
N VAL A 300 24.50 -15.98 9.82
CA VAL A 300 25.18 -15.08 10.76
C VAL A 300 26.66 -15.49 10.83
N LYS A 301 27.55 -14.64 10.32
CA LYS A 301 29.01 -14.86 10.38
C LYS A 301 29.64 -13.96 11.42
N PHE A 302 30.40 -14.55 12.33
CA PHE A 302 31.18 -13.81 13.32
C PHE A 302 32.66 -13.79 12.92
N SER A 303 33.28 -12.61 12.86
CA SER A 303 34.73 -12.52 12.66
C SER A 303 35.44 -12.90 13.96
N GLY A 304 35.68 -14.20 14.21
CA GLY A 304 36.41 -14.61 15.41
C GLY A 304 36.54 -16.12 15.63
N GLU A 305 35.48 -16.90 15.49
CA GLU A 305 35.53 -18.37 15.58
C GLU A 305 34.16 -18.97 15.18
N THR A 306 34.20 -20.04 14.38
CA THR A 306 33.07 -20.86 13.87
C THR A 306 32.06 -20.18 12.93
N ASP A 307 32.15 -20.53 11.63
CA ASP A 307 31.03 -20.40 10.68
C ASP A 307 29.86 -21.26 11.20
N LEU A 308 28.74 -20.63 11.53
CA LEU A 308 27.50 -21.31 11.92
C LEU A 308 26.47 -21.07 10.82
N GLN A 309 26.38 -22.02 9.89
CA GLN A 309 25.36 -22.02 8.84
C GLN A 309 24.08 -22.66 9.37
N SER A 310 22.94 -21.97 9.27
CA SER A 310 21.64 -22.61 9.46
C SER A 310 20.66 -22.18 8.36
N LYS A 311 19.91 -23.16 7.84
CA LYS A 311 18.92 -22.97 6.79
C LYS A 311 17.54 -22.79 7.41
N LEU A 312 16.93 -21.63 7.18
CA LEU A 312 15.51 -21.41 7.41
C LEU A 312 14.73 -22.02 6.22
N GLY A 313 13.97 -23.08 6.47
CA GLY A 313 13.14 -23.75 5.46
C GLY A 313 11.65 -23.52 5.68
N GLU A 314 10.93 -23.28 4.57
CA GLU A 314 9.49 -23.35 4.24
C GLU A 314 8.43 -22.78 5.21
N ASN A 315 8.74 -22.40 6.44
CA ASN A 315 7.78 -21.78 7.36
C ASN A 315 8.24 -20.36 7.72
N LEU A 316 7.43 -19.39 7.29
CA LEU A 316 7.64 -17.93 7.40
C LEU A 316 7.58 -17.39 8.84
N SER A 317 7.73 -18.25 9.86
CA SER A 317 7.78 -17.93 11.29
C SER A 317 8.64 -18.98 12.00
N ARG A 318 9.97 -18.91 11.89
CA ARG A 318 10.88 -19.82 12.61
C ARG A 318 11.90 -19.06 13.45
N ARG A 319 12.01 -19.47 14.70
CA ARG A 319 13.04 -19.05 15.64
C ARG A 319 14.25 -19.98 15.52
N LEU A 320 15.41 -19.40 15.26
CA LEU A 320 16.71 -20.08 15.33
C LEU A 320 17.42 -19.62 16.60
N GLU A 321 17.95 -20.58 17.35
CA GLU A 321 18.85 -20.30 18.47
C GLU A 321 20.21 -20.87 18.14
N VAL A 322 21.21 -19.99 18.02
CA VAL A 322 22.59 -20.37 17.71
C VAL A 322 23.52 -19.67 18.69
N GLY A 323 23.97 -20.40 19.72
CA GLY A 323 24.75 -19.83 20.82
C GLY A 323 23.94 -18.76 21.57
N ASN A 324 24.45 -17.53 21.61
CA ASN A 324 23.78 -16.38 22.23
C ASN A 324 22.90 -15.59 21.25
N PHE A 325 22.79 -16.02 19.99
CA PHE A 325 21.97 -15.37 18.98
C PHE A 325 20.61 -16.05 18.85
N GLN A 326 19.57 -15.23 18.83
CA GLN A 326 18.22 -15.66 18.46
C GLN A 326 17.84 -14.91 17.19
N ALA A 327 17.43 -15.63 16.15
CA ALA A 327 16.94 -15.05 14.91
C ALA A 327 15.49 -15.47 14.68
N LEU A 328 14.64 -14.52 14.28
CA LEU A 328 13.25 -14.75 13.92
C LEU A 328 13.00 -14.11 12.56
N SER A 329 12.56 -14.90 11.59
CA SER A 329 12.06 -14.37 10.31
C SER A 329 10.54 -14.43 10.31
N VAL A 330 9.89 -13.31 9.99
CA VAL A 330 8.44 -13.24 9.83
C VAL A 330 8.04 -12.49 8.55
N SER A 331 7.06 -13.02 7.82
CA SER A 331 6.37 -12.25 6.77
C SER A 331 5.43 -11.26 7.45
N VAL A 332 5.70 -9.96 7.30
CA VAL A 332 4.97 -8.90 8.00
C VAL A 332 3.97 -8.17 7.13
N GLU A 333 4.09 -8.24 5.81
CA GLU A 333 3.30 -7.41 4.91
C GLU A 333 3.15 -8.02 3.51
N ASP A 334 2.00 -7.80 2.87
CA ASP A 334 1.75 -8.12 1.47
C ASP A 334 1.04 -6.94 0.78
N VAL A 335 1.83 -5.93 0.42
CA VAL A 335 1.36 -4.71 -0.25
C VAL A 335 0.66 -5.04 -1.55
N GLU A 336 1.11 -6.04 -2.31
CA GLU A 336 0.47 -6.42 -3.57
C GLU A 336 -0.91 -7.04 -3.34
N GLY A 337 -1.03 -8.00 -2.42
CA GLY A 337 -2.33 -8.55 -2.01
C GLY A 337 -3.29 -7.48 -1.49
N ALA A 338 -2.77 -6.53 -0.70
CA ALA A 338 -3.50 -5.36 -0.22
C ALA A 338 -4.05 -4.50 -1.37
N VAL A 339 -3.20 -4.20 -2.36
CA VAL A 339 -3.55 -3.37 -3.50
C VAL A 339 -4.57 -4.05 -4.39
N LEU A 340 -4.45 -5.35 -4.64
CA LEU A 340 -5.43 -6.11 -5.40
C LEU A 340 -6.80 -6.11 -4.70
N SER A 341 -6.83 -6.41 -3.39
CA SER A 341 -8.08 -6.36 -2.61
C SER A 341 -8.70 -4.96 -2.58
N THR A 342 -7.90 -3.91 -2.51
CA THR A 342 -8.39 -2.51 -2.51
C THR A 342 -8.92 -2.14 -3.90
N PHE A 343 -8.16 -2.48 -4.94
CA PHE A 343 -8.52 -2.21 -6.33
C PHE A 343 -9.87 -2.84 -6.68
N ASP A 344 -10.08 -4.10 -6.33
CA ASP A 344 -11.34 -4.82 -6.55
C ASP A 344 -12.52 -4.13 -5.84
N SER A 345 -12.28 -3.50 -4.67
CA SER A 345 -13.32 -2.76 -3.94
C SER A 345 -13.61 -1.37 -4.51
N GLU A 346 -12.61 -0.72 -5.14
CA GLU A 346 -12.68 0.66 -5.63
C GLU A 346 -13.05 0.80 -7.11
N GLN A 347 -13.14 -0.29 -7.89
CA GLN A 347 -13.42 -0.35 -9.34
C GLN A 347 -14.80 0.19 -9.81
N ARG A 348 -15.33 1.29 -9.28
CA ARG A 348 -16.61 1.89 -9.74
C ARG A 348 -16.50 2.86 -10.91
N VAL A 349 -15.31 3.14 -11.44
CA VAL A 349 -15.13 4.17 -12.47
C VAL A 349 -14.84 3.54 -13.83
N ILE A 350 -15.84 3.61 -14.69
CA ILE A 350 -15.78 3.25 -16.11
C ILE A 350 -15.36 4.50 -16.90
N LEU A 351 -14.27 4.43 -17.66
CA LEU A 351 -13.85 5.53 -18.53
C LEU A 351 -14.42 5.30 -19.93
N LEU A 352 -15.48 6.03 -20.28
CA LEU A 352 -16.14 5.96 -21.57
C LEU A 352 -15.44 6.92 -22.56
N ARG A 353 -15.16 6.45 -23.78
CA ARG A 353 -14.59 7.26 -24.86
C ARG A 353 -15.18 6.84 -26.22
N THR A 354 -15.71 7.78 -26.97
CA THR A 354 -16.14 7.51 -28.35
C THR A 354 -14.93 7.52 -29.30
N VAL A 355 -14.79 6.49 -30.15
CA VAL A 355 -13.61 6.33 -31.02
C VAL A 355 -13.91 6.72 -32.46
N VAL A 356 -15.13 6.49 -32.94
CA VAL A 356 -15.53 6.79 -34.32
C VAL A 356 -17.02 7.11 -34.36
N ARG A 357 -17.39 8.25 -34.94
CA ARG A 357 -18.77 8.62 -35.27
C ARG A 357 -18.91 8.63 -36.80
N ALA A 358 -19.96 7.98 -37.32
CA ALA A 358 -20.16 7.76 -38.76
C ALA A 358 -20.87 8.94 -39.44
#